data_AF-A0A1I6I5F8-F1
#
_entry.id   AF-A0A1I6I5F8-F1
#
_cell.length_a   1.000
_cell.length_b   1.000
_cell.length_c   1.000
_cell.angle_alpha   90.00
_cell.angle_beta   90.00
_cell.angle_gamma   90.00
#
_symmetry.space_group_name_H-M   'P 1'
#
loop_
_entity.id
_entity.type
_entity.pdbx_description
1 polymer ?
#
loop_
_entity_poly.entity_id
_entity_poly.type
_entity_poly.pdbx_seq_one_letter_code
_entity_poly.pdbx_strand_id
1 'polypeptide(L)'
;MTRHRNDDGFLAFFRQYAQTWVHTVSTAALTAFGLLTFVNRLFAVVAIAAYVLPPVVQYVRRPTGEAAEIDDADETSEPAEPTAERQTEASVESGGADEEGTEAVTGDDADGDGEAGSDTGNTAADDDDEADSDDADGGDGTEPAWTAATVPTDGTLLDAAITADGAYAVGEGGVVVARDSDGDEWDALLSDGPGAGSNDLRGVDGVDGGGVWVAGDGGAVGRIDPDTGRHTDHSAPDGDTSAISGVAATDDGGAETVLLTDGSGRVRRGRYRDGELSWADPTKPGSGSSIAGVELDEDVGHVCDTGGGAFRTSDAGRTFESLGFEADGTAADVTSREAGDVRTVLVATDDGAVHRYDGSAWTPASVAEGPLLAVAAGDSGDVAAGEAATYERFDSSAWSRAELPAVESIRGVAVRGSGAVAVGDGGAVVERTA
;
A
#
# COMPACT_ATOMS: atom_id res chain seq x y z
N MET A 1 33.71 -18.18 -24.16
CA MET A 1 32.79 -19.30 -23.89
C MET A 1 33.08 -19.81 -22.49
N THR A 2 32.38 -19.27 -21.51
CA THR A 2 32.41 -19.69 -20.11
C THR A 2 30.96 -19.68 -19.64
N ARG A 3 30.53 -20.82 -19.11
CA ARG A 3 29.16 -21.12 -18.67
C ARG A 3 28.71 -20.15 -17.57
N HIS A 4 27.61 -19.45 -17.78
CA HIS A 4 26.65 -19.12 -16.73
C HIS A 4 25.38 -19.92 -17.01
N ARG A 5 25.28 -21.08 -16.36
CA ARG A 5 24.07 -21.91 -16.36
C ARG A 5 24.12 -22.66 -15.04
N ASN A 6 23.43 -22.12 -14.02
CA ASN A 6 22.93 -22.89 -12.87
C ASN A 6 22.16 -22.06 -11.83
N ASP A 7 22.24 -20.72 -11.82
CA ASP A 7 21.61 -19.95 -10.73
C ASP A 7 20.09 -19.75 -10.90
N ASP A 8 19.60 -19.65 -12.15
CA ASP A 8 18.15 -19.52 -12.42
C ASP A 8 17.34 -20.78 -12.05
N GLY A 9 17.97 -21.96 -12.13
CA GLY A 9 17.29 -23.23 -11.89
C GLY A 9 16.97 -23.48 -10.41
N PHE A 10 17.85 -23.03 -9.50
CA PHE A 10 17.66 -23.22 -8.07
C PHE A 10 16.62 -22.25 -7.50
N LEU A 11 16.65 -20.98 -7.91
CA LEU A 11 15.68 -19.98 -7.44
C LEU A 11 14.26 -20.26 -7.93
N ALA A 12 14.10 -20.72 -9.18
CA ALA A 12 12.81 -21.15 -9.70
C ALA A 12 12.29 -22.41 -8.97
N PHE A 13 13.17 -23.37 -8.68
CA PHE A 13 12.81 -24.55 -7.89
C PHE A 13 12.43 -24.18 -6.45
N PHE A 14 13.17 -23.28 -5.80
CA PHE A 14 12.91 -22.89 -4.41
C PHE A 14 11.55 -22.17 -4.27
N ARG A 15 11.21 -21.29 -5.22
CA ARG A 15 9.88 -20.65 -5.28
C ARG A 15 8.76 -21.68 -5.39
N GLN A 16 8.91 -22.67 -6.26
CA GLN A 16 7.93 -23.74 -6.43
C GLN A 16 7.87 -24.70 -5.22
N TYR A 17 9.02 -24.96 -4.59
CA TYR A 17 9.12 -25.78 -3.37
C TYR A 17 8.45 -25.11 -2.16
N ALA A 18 8.62 -23.79 -1.99
CA ALA A 18 8.03 -23.04 -0.89
C ALA A 18 6.49 -23.06 -0.91
N GLN A 19 5.90 -23.23 -2.09
CA GLN A 19 4.44 -23.36 -2.31
C GLN A 19 3.92 -24.80 -2.11
N THR A 20 4.79 -25.78 -1.83
CA THR A 20 4.37 -27.18 -1.67
C THR A 20 4.04 -27.50 -0.21
N TRP A 21 3.06 -28.38 0.02
CA TRP A 21 2.72 -28.87 1.38
C TRP A 21 3.91 -29.50 2.13
N VAL A 22 4.93 -29.98 1.40
CA VAL A 22 6.19 -30.51 1.94
C VAL A 22 6.99 -29.43 2.68
N HIS A 23 6.98 -28.17 2.21
CA HIS A 23 7.63 -27.05 2.90
C HIS A 23 6.92 -26.72 4.22
N THR A 24 5.59 -26.75 4.23
CA THR A 24 4.79 -26.55 5.44
C THR A 24 5.07 -27.62 6.50
N VAL A 25 5.18 -28.90 6.09
CA VAL A 25 5.54 -30.00 6.99
C VAL A 25 6.96 -29.86 7.54
N SER A 26 7.92 -29.46 6.71
CA SER A 26 9.30 -29.18 7.14
C SER A 26 9.38 -28.06 8.16
N THR A 27 8.59 -27.00 7.96
CA THR A 27 8.53 -25.85 8.87
C THR A 27 7.88 -26.22 10.21
N ALA A 28 6.79 -27.00 10.18
CA ALA A 28 6.17 -27.53 11.39
C ALA A 28 7.13 -28.45 12.17
N ALA A 29 7.90 -29.30 11.48
CA ALA A 29 8.93 -30.14 12.09
C ALA A 29 10.09 -29.31 12.68
N LEU A 30 10.55 -28.26 11.98
CA LEU A 30 11.56 -27.32 12.48
C LEU A 30 11.10 -26.68 13.80
N THR A 31 9.86 -26.21 13.86
CA THR A 31 9.30 -25.60 15.08
C THR A 31 9.15 -26.62 16.22
N ALA A 32 8.63 -27.81 15.93
CA ALA A 32 8.45 -28.86 16.93
C ALA A 32 9.78 -29.36 17.52
N PHE A 33 10.79 -29.62 16.67
CA PHE A 33 12.12 -30.05 17.14
C PHE A 33 12.96 -28.88 17.67
N GLY A 34 12.75 -27.67 17.16
CA GLY A 34 13.35 -26.43 17.66
C GLY A 34 12.95 -26.17 19.10
N LEU A 35 11.68 -26.37 19.44
CA LEU A 35 11.21 -26.31 20.82
C LEU A 35 11.86 -27.40 21.68
N LEU A 36 12.14 -28.61 21.19
CA LEU A 36 12.77 -29.68 21.98
C LEU A 36 14.26 -29.46 22.31
N THR A 37 14.88 -28.37 21.83
CA THR A 37 16.29 -28.05 22.13
C THR A 37 16.56 -27.71 23.59
N PHE A 38 15.54 -27.31 24.37
CA PHE A 38 15.68 -27.14 25.82
C PHE A 38 15.92 -28.47 26.55
N VAL A 39 15.54 -29.60 25.95
CA VAL A 39 15.72 -30.95 26.51
C VAL A 39 17.09 -31.52 26.13
N ASN A 40 17.49 -31.40 24.87
CA ASN A 40 18.78 -31.88 24.39
C ASN A 40 19.23 -31.12 23.14
N ARG A 41 20.48 -30.65 23.13
CA ARG A 41 21.08 -29.93 22.00
C ARG A 41 21.14 -30.76 20.71
N LEU A 42 21.03 -32.09 20.79
CA LEU A 42 20.95 -32.97 19.63
C LEU A 42 19.68 -32.74 18.79
N PHE A 43 18.60 -32.22 19.40
CA PHE A 43 17.39 -31.83 18.66
C PHE A 43 17.59 -30.62 17.75
N ALA A 44 18.59 -29.76 17.99
CA ALA A 44 18.92 -28.67 17.09
C ALA A 44 19.42 -29.22 15.74
N VAL A 45 20.23 -30.27 15.80
CA VAL A 45 20.73 -30.98 14.60
C VAL A 45 19.57 -31.64 13.85
N VAL A 46 18.63 -32.25 14.57
CA VAL A 46 17.43 -32.87 13.98
C VAL A 46 16.51 -31.83 13.34
N ALA A 47 16.30 -30.69 13.99
CA ALA A 47 15.46 -29.59 13.47
C ALA A 47 16.04 -29.04 12.15
N ILE A 48 17.34 -28.73 12.13
CA ILE A 48 18.02 -28.25 10.93
C ILE A 48 17.99 -29.31 9.82
N ALA A 49 18.25 -30.57 10.16
CA ALA A 49 18.22 -31.66 9.19
C ALA A 49 16.81 -31.87 8.59
N ALA A 50 15.76 -31.81 9.42
CA ALA A 50 14.37 -31.94 8.98
C ALA A 50 13.95 -30.81 8.03
N TYR A 51 14.53 -29.62 8.18
CA TYR A 51 14.25 -28.48 7.33
C TYR A 51 15.04 -28.50 6.01
N VAL A 52 16.33 -28.89 6.05
CA VAL A 52 17.22 -28.80 4.89
C VAL A 52 17.20 -30.04 3.99
N LEU A 53 16.96 -31.24 4.53
CA LEU A 53 16.98 -32.47 3.74
C LEU A 53 15.88 -32.54 2.66
N PRO A 54 14.62 -32.17 2.93
CA PRO A 54 13.55 -32.28 1.94
C PRO A 54 13.78 -31.50 0.63
N PRO A 55 14.17 -30.20 0.63
CA PRO A 55 14.45 -29.50 -0.62
C PRO A 55 15.66 -30.07 -1.34
N VAL A 56 16.71 -30.50 -0.61
CA VAL A 56 17.92 -31.09 -1.22
C VAL A 56 17.61 -32.42 -1.90
N VAL A 57 16.82 -33.29 -1.27
CA VAL A 57 16.45 -34.59 -1.85
C VAL A 57 15.57 -34.41 -3.09
N GLN A 58 14.63 -33.46 -3.08
CA GLN A 58 13.78 -33.18 -4.23
C GLN A 58 14.56 -32.55 -5.38
N TYR A 59 15.50 -31.65 -5.08
CA TYR A 59 16.36 -31.03 -6.08
C TYR A 59 17.25 -32.05 -6.81
N VAL A 60 17.83 -33.00 -6.07
CA VAL A 60 18.71 -34.04 -6.64
C VAL A 60 17.93 -35.12 -7.39
N ARG A 61 16.65 -35.34 -7.06
CA ARG A 61 15.79 -36.32 -7.74
C ARG A 61 15.13 -35.79 -9.02
N ARG A 62 15.24 -34.50 -9.32
CA ARG A 62 14.64 -33.91 -10.52
C ARG A 62 15.39 -34.42 -11.78
N PRO A 63 14.74 -35.21 -12.66
CA PRO A 63 15.37 -35.65 -13.90
C PRO A 63 15.64 -34.42 -14.77
N THR A 64 16.91 -34.23 -15.15
CA THR A 64 17.31 -33.08 -15.97
C THR A 64 17.07 -33.41 -17.43
N GLY A 65 15.91 -33.03 -17.96
CA GLY A 65 15.64 -33.07 -19.39
C GLY A 65 14.15 -33.20 -19.71
N GLU A 66 13.50 -32.08 -19.97
CA GLU A 66 12.66 -31.87 -21.17
C GLU A 66 12.31 -30.36 -21.19
N ALA A 67 12.50 -29.73 -22.34
CA ALA A 67 12.01 -28.39 -22.62
C ALA A 67 10.69 -28.53 -23.38
N ALA A 68 9.70 -27.72 -22.99
CA ALA A 68 8.41 -27.44 -23.66
C ALA A 68 7.46 -28.63 -23.86
N GLU A 69 6.26 -28.53 -23.28
CA GLU A 69 5.00 -28.56 -24.04
C GLU A 69 3.83 -28.16 -23.13
N ILE A 70 3.02 -27.23 -23.62
CA ILE A 70 1.65 -26.99 -23.16
C ILE A 70 0.84 -28.12 -23.79
N ASP A 71 0.24 -28.98 -22.98
CA ASP A 71 -0.82 -29.87 -23.44
C ASP A 71 -1.86 -30.09 -22.35
N ASP A 72 -3.11 -29.85 -22.74
CA ASP A 72 -4.33 -30.19 -22.01
C ASP A 72 -4.50 -31.71 -22.00
N ALA A 73 -4.54 -32.32 -20.82
CA ALA A 73 -5.21 -33.61 -20.65
C ALA A 73 -5.50 -33.89 -19.17
N ASP A 74 -6.81 -33.88 -18.88
CA ASP A 74 -7.53 -34.80 -18.01
C ASP A 74 -6.75 -36.05 -17.57
N GLU A 75 -6.59 -36.26 -16.26
CA GLU A 75 -6.84 -37.57 -15.61
C GLU A 75 -6.75 -37.44 -14.07
N THR A 76 -7.92 -37.55 -13.45
CA THR A 76 -8.23 -38.34 -12.25
C THR A 76 -7.09 -38.90 -11.39
N SER A 77 -7.07 -38.55 -10.10
CA SER A 77 -6.68 -39.46 -9.01
C SER A 77 -7.20 -38.99 -7.66
N GLU A 78 -8.16 -39.77 -7.13
CA GLU A 78 -8.71 -39.69 -5.77
C GLU A 78 -7.64 -39.93 -4.68
N PRO A 79 -7.80 -39.38 -3.46
CA PRO A 79 -7.28 -39.98 -2.25
C PRO A 79 -8.40 -40.72 -1.49
N ALA A 80 -8.12 -41.98 -1.18
CA ALA A 80 -8.98 -42.89 -0.43
C ALA A 80 -9.24 -42.42 1.02
N GLU A 81 -10.51 -42.42 1.42
CA GLU A 81 -10.95 -42.43 2.83
C GLU A 81 -11.61 -43.78 3.19
N PRO A 82 -11.48 -44.27 4.43
CA PRO A 82 -12.02 -45.56 4.84
C PRO A 82 -13.48 -45.46 5.32
N THR A 83 -14.35 -46.15 4.58
CA THR A 83 -15.54 -46.94 5.01
C THR A 83 -16.16 -46.69 6.40
N ALA A 84 -17.40 -46.16 6.42
CA ALA A 84 -18.47 -46.64 7.30
C ALA A 84 -19.89 -46.27 6.79
N GLU A 85 -20.67 -47.31 6.50
CA GLU A 85 -22.13 -47.44 6.73
C GLU A 85 -23.17 -46.62 5.92
N ARG A 86 -23.41 -47.11 4.70
CA ARG A 86 -24.72 -47.56 4.14
C ARG A 86 -26.02 -47.18 4.88
N GLN A 87 -26.86 -46.35 4.24
CA GLN A 87 -28.30 -46.64 4.05
C GLN A 87 -28.84 -45.96 2.78
N THR A 88 -29.77 -46.66 2.15
CA THR A 88 -30.24 -46.58 0.76
C THR A 88 -31.57 -45.82 0.66
N GLU A 89 -31.83 -45.15 -0.46
CA GLU A 89 -33.11 -45.03 -1.24
C GLU A 89 -33.04 -43.72 -2.07
N ALA A 90 -32.92 -43.68 -3.41
CA ALA A 90 -33.71 -44.21 -4.54
C ALA A 90 -34.47 -43.08 -5.27
N SER A 91 -34.04 -42.79 -6.51
CA SER A 91 -34.77 -42.33 -7.73
C SER A 91 -35.56 -41.00 -7.66
N VAL A 92 -35.66 -40.16 -8.71
CA VAL A 92 -36.13 -40.41 -10.09
C VAL A 92 -35.74 -39.25 -11.03
N GLU A 93 -35.56 -39.60 -12.31
CA GLU A 93 -35.44 -38.80 -13.55
C GLU A 93 -36.48 -37.68 -13.81
N SER A 94 -36.08 -36.67 -14.59
CA SER A 94 -36.68 -36.22 -15.87
C SER A 94 -36.14 -34.81 -16.20
N GLY A 95 -35.90 -34.34 -17.44
CA GLY A 95 -36.22 -34.81 -18.78
C GLY A 95 -36.74 -33.63 -19.63
N GLY A 96 -36.13 -33.41 -20.81
CA GLY A 96 -36.69 -32.65 -21.97
C GLY A 96 -36.24 -31.18 -22.10
N ALA A 97 -35.53 -30.73 -23.15
CA ALA A 97 -35.89 -30.65 -24.60
C ALA A 97 -37.03 -29.63 -24.83
N ASP A 98 -37.08 -28.73 -25.82
CA ASP A 98 -36.33 -28.29 -27.00
C ASP A 98 -36.95 -26.93 -27.40
N GLU A 99 -36.35 -26.19 -28.34
CA GLU A 99 -37.01 -25.62 -29.55
C GLU A 99 -36.47 -24.27 -30.03
N GLU A 100 -36.26 -24.26 -31.35
CA GLU A 100 -35.78 -23.22 -32.26
C GLU A 100 -36.84 -22.15 -32.61
N GLY A 101 -36.40 -21.08 -33.28
CA GLY A 101 -37.24 -20.27 -34.17
C GLY A 101 -36.65 -18.87 -34.45
N THR A 102 -35.91 -18.68 -35.56
CA THR A 102 -36.31 -18.20 -36.91
C THR A 102 -36.36 -16.67 -37.14
N GLU A 103 -35.40 -16.22 -37.98
CA GLU A 103 -35.50 -15.38 -39.21
C GLU A 103 -36.06 -13.93 -39.22
N ALA A 104 -35.14 -12.99 -39.57
CA ALA A 104 -35.15 -11.99 -40.67
C ALA A 104 -36.30 -10.97 -40.89
N VAL A 105 -35.94 -9.70 -41.18
CA VAL A 105 -36.18 -8.97 -42.48
C VAL A 105 -35.98 -7.43 -42.40
N THR A 106 -35.03 -6.95 -43.23
CA THR A 106 -34.91 -5.73 -44.11
C THR A 106 -35.07 -4.26 -43.67
N GLY A 107 -34.11 -3.46 -44.18
CA GLY A 107 -34.31 -2.26 -45.03
C GLY A 107 -33.71 -0.96 -44.47
N ASP A 108 -33.26 0.05 -45.21
CA ASP A 108 -32.71 0.22 -46.57
C ASP A 108 -32.22 1.71 -46.63
N ASP A 109 -31.23 1.99 -47.49
CA ASP A 109 -30.83 3.25 -48.15
C ASP A 109 -30.73 4.62 -47.43
N ALA A 110 -29.57 5.30 -47.58
CA ALA A 110 -29.45 6.45 -48.51
C ALA A 110 -28.06 7.13 -48.47
N ASP A 111 -27.57 7.42 -49.67
CA ASP A 111 -26.27 7.94 -50.09
C ASP A 111 -25.96 9.41 -49.74
N GLY A 112 -24.68 9.77 -49.86
CA GLY A 112 -24.20 11.15 -49.84
C GLY A 112 -22.77 11.30 -50.35
N ASP A 113 -22.60 11.26 -51.67
CA ASP A 113 -21.37 11.57 -52.42
C ASP A 113 -20.89 13.03 -52.22
N GLY A 114 -19.57 13.22 -52.31
CA GLY A 114 -18.94 14.55 -52.31
C GLY A 114 -17.44 14.51 -52.62
N GLU A 115 -17.14 14.30 -53.91
CA GLU A 115 -15.81 14.18 -54.52
C GLU A 115 -14.99 15.49 -54.62
N ALA A 116 -13.67 15.26 -54.82
CA ALA A 116 -12.75 15.95 -55.73
C ALA A 116 -11.84 17.12 -55.27
N GLY A 117 -10.53 16.79 -55.27
CA GLY A 117 -9.47 17.46 -56.03
C GLY A 117 -8.59 18.45 -55.24
N SER A 118 -7.31 18.70 -55.56
CA SER A 118 -6.30 18.14 -56.48
C SER A 118 -5.00 18.95 -56.23
N ASP A 119 -3.85 18.39 -56.59
CA ASP A 119 -2.58 19.05 -56.99
C ASP A 119 -1.73 19.75 -55.90
N THR A 120 -0.59 19.17 -55.50
CA THR A 120 0.78 19.23 -56.09
C THR A 120 1.43 20.62 -56.13
N GLY A 121 2.68 20.71 -55.68
CA GLY A 121 3.65 21.62 -56.29
C GLY A 121 4.58 22.39 -55.36
N ASN A 122 5.74 21.81 -55.12
CA ASN A 122 6.97 22.39 -54.55
C ASN A 122 7.43 23.67 -55.30
N THR A 123 8.00 24.68 -54.61
CA THR A 123 9.36 25.26 -54.81
C THR A 123 9.58 26.65 -54.16
N ALA A 124 10.65 26.71 -53.34
CA ALA A 124 11.67 27.75 -53.13
C ALA A 124 11.29 29.25 -53.02
N ALA A 125 11.72 29.91 -51.94
CA ALA A 125 12.93 30.77 -51.90
C ALA A 125 13.04 31.53 -50.56
N ASP A 126 14.29 31.89 -50.25
CA ASP A 126 14.86 32.55 -49.08
C ASP A 126 14.22 33.91 -48.70
N ASP A 127 14.31 34.30 -47.41
CA ASP A 127 15.02 35.52 -47.00
C ASP A 127 14.94 35.73 -45.46
N ASP A 128 16.08 36.16 -44.93
CA ASP A 128 16.36 36.51 -43.53
C ASP A 128 15.52 37.69 -43.03
N ASP A 129 15.11 37.68 -41.76
CA ASP A 129 14.89 38.90 -40.98
C ASP A 129 15.06 38.62 -39.48
N GLU A 130 16.20 39.07 -38.96
CA GLU A 130 16.49 39.31 -37.54
C GLU A 130 15.62 40.48 -37.07
N ALA A 131 14.74 40.24 -36.11
CA ALA A 131 14.08 41.31 -35.37
C ALA A 131 14.00 40.94 -33.88
N ASP A 132 14.68 41.77 -33.08
CA ASP A 132 14.52 41.95 -31.64
C ASP A 132 13.08 41.69 -31.18
N SER A 133 12.94 40.77 -30.24
CA SER A 133 11.87 40.87 -29.24
C SER A 133 12.53 40.80 -27.86
N ASP A 134 12.70 42.00 -27.31
CA ASP A 134 12.87 42.27 -25.90
C ASP A 134 11.87 41.47 -25.06
N ASP A 135 12.37 40.94 -23.94
CA ASP A 135 11.68 40.70 -22.68
C ASP A 135 10.14 40.62 -22.76
N ALA A 136 9.64 39.41 -22.95
CA ALA A 136 8.50 38.96 -22.18
C ALA A 136 9.00 37.86 -21.25
N ASP A 137 9.38 38.30 -20.05
CA ASP A 137 9.43 37.54 -18.80
C ASP A 137 8.06 36.86 -18.60
N GLY A 138 7.85 35.78 -19.35
CA GLY A 138 6.83 34.80 -19.07
C GLY A 138 7.35 34.06 -17.87
N GLY A 139 6.82 34.39 -16.69
CA GLY A 139 7.14 33.69 -15.45
C GLY A 139 6.95 32.20 -15.67
N ASP A 140 8.07 31.51 -15.90
CA ASP A 140 8.17 30.08 -15.70
C ASP A 140 7.82 29.90 -14.23
N GLY A 141 6.61 29.41 -13.98
CA GLY A 141 6.24 28.88 -12.69
C GLY A 141 7.21 27.75 -12.43
N THR A 142 8.32 28.08 -11.76
CA THR A 142 9.30 27.11 -11.32
C THR A 142 8.54 26.14 -10.44
N GLU A 143 8.38 24.89 -10.89
CA GLU A 143 7.75 23.85 -10.09
C GLU A 143 8.42 23.84 -8.71
N PRO A 144 7.65 23.80 -7.61
CA PRO A 144 8.21 23.92 -6.28
C PRO A 144 9.23 22.79 -6.07
N ALA A 145 10.47 23.17 -5.79
CA ALA A 145 11.59 22.25 -5.70
C ALA A 145 11.66 21.59 -4.33
N TRP A 146 12.01 20.31 -4.30
CA TRP A 146 12.26 19.56 -3.07
C TRP A 146 13.56 20.01 -2.40
N THR A 147 13.52 20.24 -1.10
CA THR A 147 14.68 20.64 -0.28
C THR A 147 14.85 19.68 0.88
N ALA A 148 16.09 19.29 1.19
CA ALA A 148 16.38 18.42 2.33
C ALA A 148 16.33 19.22 3.63
N ALA A 149 15.64 18.68 4.63
CA ALA A 149 15.59 19.24 5.97
C ALA A 149 16.54 18.47 6.91
N THR A 150 17.06 19.16 7.92
CA THR A 150 17.82 18.51 8.99
C THR A 150 16.86 18.18 10.13
N VAL A 151 16.92 16.95 10.62
CA VAL A 151 16.11 16.49 11.75
C VAL A 151 17.00 16.01 12.91
N PRO A 152 16.52 16.10 14.16
CA PRO A 152 17.30 15.72 15.35
C PRO A 152 17.25 14.20 15.62
N THR A 153 17.36 13.38 14.57
CA THR A 153 17.42 11.92 14.64
C THR A 153 18.20 11.36 13.44
N ASP A 154 18.92 10.27 13.66
CA ASP A 154 19.55 9.49 12.58
C ASP A 154 18.79 8.16 12.32
N GLY A 155 17.68 7.93 13.02
CA GLY A 155 16.86 6.73 12.89
C GLY A 155 15.89 6.80 11.71
N THR A 156 15.43 5.66 11.21
CA THR A 156 14.45 5.61 10.12
C THR A 156 13.14 6.27 10.53
N LEU A 157 12.67 7.21 9.71
CA LEU A 157 11.32 7.77 9.78
C LEU A 157 10.42 6.94 8.86
N LEU A 158 9.28 6.50 9.39
CA LEU A 158 8.40 5.52 8.78
C LEU A 158 7.14 6.15 8.19
N ASP A 159 6.65 7.24 8.78
CA ASP A 159 5.44 7.92 8.33
C ASP A 159 5.47 9.42 8.64
N ALA A 160 4.67 10.20 7.90
CA ALA A 160 4.59 11.64 8.02
C ALA A 160 3.15 12.15 7.88
N ALA A 161 2.86 13.31 8.48
CA ALA A 161 1.58 14.00 8.35
C ALA A 161 1.79 15.51 8.23
N ILE A 162 0.91 16.20 7.51
CA ILE A 162 0.88 17.67 7.42
C ILE A 162 -0.48 18.17 7.90
N THR A 163 -0.46 19.01 8.92
CA THR A 163 -1.63 19.66 9.53
C THR A 163 -1.63 21.15 9.22
N ALA A 164 -2.67 21.86 9.64
CA ALA A 164 -2.66 23.32 9.63
C ALA A 164 -1.56 23.93 10.54
N ASP A 165 -1.17 23.23 11.61
CA ASP A 165 -0.23 23.72 12.63
C ASP A 165 1.24 23.35 12.33
N GLY A 166 1.47 22.44 11.37
CA GLY A 166 2.82 21.99 11.03
C GLY A 166 2.89 20.60 10.41
N ALA A 167 4.13 20.14 10.20
CA ALA A 167 4.45 18.81 9.71
C ALA A 167 5.01 17.93 10.84
N TYR A 168 4.73 16.64 10.78
CA TYR A 168 5.12 15.64 11.77
C TYR A 168 5.70 14.43 11.08
N ALA A 169 6.67 13.78 11.71
CA ALA A 169 7.19 12.49 11.28
C ALA A 169 7.48 11.59 12.47
N VAL A 170 7.27 10.29 12.27
CA VAL A 170 7.46 9.27 13.32
C VAL A 170 8.31 8.12 12.80
N GLY A 171 8.94 7.38 13.71
CA GLY A 171 9.78 6.27 13.27
C GLY A 171 10.35 5.40 14.37
N GLU A 172 11.52 4.84 14.07
CA GLU A 172 12.22 3.88 14.92
C GLU A 172 12.49 4.43 16.33
N GLY A 173 12.44 3.54 17.32
CA GLY A 173 12.74 3.88 18.71
C GLY A 173 11.72 4.80 19.36
N GLY A 174 10.57 5.04 18.72
CA GLY A 174 9.51 5.89 19.24
C GLY A 174 9.75 7.38 19.04
N VAL A 175 10.59 7.74 18.08
CA VAL A 175 10.86 9.14 17.75
C VAL A 175 9.61 9.78 17.16
N VAL A 176 9.32 11.00 17.61
CA VAL A 176 8.40 11.93 16.96
C VAL A 176 9.12 13.25 16.78
N VAL A 177 9.24 13.71 15.54
CA VAL A 177 9.76 15.03 15.18
C VAL A 177 8.66 15.88 14.57
N ALA A 178 8.73 17.19 14.75
CA ALA A 178 7.75 18.13 14.22
C ALA A 178 8.42 19.42 13.74
N ARG A 179 7.82 20.04 12.72
CA ARG A 179 8.13 21.39 12.27
C ARG A 179 6.85 22.21 12.29
N ASP A 180 6.87 23.32 13.02
CA ASP A 180 5.77 24.29 13.05
C ASP A 180 5.49 24.84 11.65
N SER A 181 4.22 25.11 11.32
CA SER A 181 3.79 25.74 10.08
C SER A 181 4.57 27.02 9.72
N ASP A 182 4.90 27.84 10.72
CA ASP A 182 5.66 29.10 10.58
C ASP A 182 7.19 28.90 10.78
N GLY A 183 7.62 27.66 11.06
CA GLY A 183 9.00 27.31 11.37
C GLY A 183 9.75 26.65 10.22
N ASP A 184 11.08 26.81 10.23
CA ASP A 184 12.01 26.21 9.26
C ASP A 184 12.81 25.03 9.84
N GLU A 185 12.67 24.74 11.14
CA GLU A 185 13.47 23.73 11.86
C GLU A 185 12.58 22.61 12.41
N TRP A 186 13.07 21.38 12.31
CA TRP A 186 12.44 20.21 12.89
C TRP A 186 12.96 19.99 14.32
N ASP A 187 12.05 19.86 15.27
CA ASP A 187 12.32 19.61 16.67
C ASP A 187 11.87 18.20 17.08
N ALA A 188 12.59 17.59 18.02
CA ALA A 188 12.17 16.32 18.64
C ALA A 188 11.10 16.60 19.70
N LEU A 189 9.90 16.05 19.49
CA LEU A 189 8.82 16.06 20.48
C LEU A 189 8.93 14.88 21.44
N LEU A 190 9.19 13.69 20.89
CA LEU A 190 9.39 12.45 21.65
C LEU A 190 10.63 11.72 21.15
N SER A 191 11.37 11.09 22.06
CA SER A 191 12.57 10.31 21.76
C SER A 191 12.42 8.81 22.01
N ASP A 192 11.36 8.40 22.70
CA ASP A 192 11.15 7.06 23.24
C ASP A 192 9.67 6.64 23.21
N GLY A 193 8.85 7.33 22.42
CA GLY A 193 7.44 7.06 22.20
C GLY A 193 6.53 7.53 23.34
N PRO A 194 5.20 7.45 23.15
CA PRO A 194 4.22 8.01 24.08
C PRO A 194 4.29 7.39 25.49
N GLY A 195 4.54 6.07 25.56
CA GLY A 195 4.70 5.33 26.82
C GLY A 195 6.15 5.17 27.30
N ALA A 196 7.12 5.88 26.72
CA ALA A 196 8.55 5.76 27.03
C ALA A 196 9.11 4.32 26.90
N GLY A 197 8.59 3.56 25.95
CA GLY A 197 8.95 2.16 25.69
C GLY A 197 9.94 1.94 24.56
N SER A 198 10.25 3.00 23.81
CA SER A 198 11.06 2.96 22.57
C SER A 198 10.55 1.96 21.53
N ASN A 199 9.23 1.77 21.47
CA ASN A 199 8.61 1.01 20.39
C ASN A 199 8.60 1.84 19.11
N ASP A 200 8.87 1.22 17.97
CA ASP A 200 8.80 1.88 16.68
C ASP A 200 7.38 2.41 16.43
N LEU A 201 7.27 3.66 15.99
CA LEU A 201 6.01 4.28 15.60
C LEU A 201 5.83 4.10 14.09
N ARG A 202 4.70 3.51 13.71
CA ARG A 202 4.38 3.08 12.33
C ARG A 202 3.53 4.09 11.58
N GLY A 203 2.74 4.89 12.30
CA GLY A 203 1.83 5.83 11.67
C GLY A 203 1.66 7.11 12.48
N VAL A 204 1.38 8.19 11.76
CA VAL A 204 1.01 9.49 12.31
C VAL A 204 -0.10 10.11 11.48
N ASP A 205 -1.10 10.68 12.15
CA ASP A 205 -2.14 11.45 11.46
C ASP A 205 -2.65 12.59 12.34
N GLY A 206 -3.05 13.69 11.73
CA GLY A 206 -3.40 14.93 12.43
C GLY A 206 -4.82 15.38 12.17
N VAL A 207 -5.49 15.82 13.22
CA VAL A 207 -6.82 16.44 13.13
C VAL A 207 -6.67 17.96 13.12
N ASP A 208 -7.21 18.62 12.10
CA ASP A 208 -7.19 20.09 12.01
C ASP A 208 -7.90 20.74 13.21
N GLY A 209 -7.18 21.58 13.96
CA GLY A 209 -7.69 22.17 15.21
C GLY A 209 -7.86 21.17 16.37
N GLY A 210 -7.33 19.96 16.21
CA GLY A 210 -7.36 18.86 17.15
C GLY A 210 -5.96 18.40 17.55
N GLY A 211 -5.81 17.09 17.75
CA GLY A 211 -4.53 16.46 18.12
C GLY A 211 -3.86 15.75 16.96
N VAL A 212 -2.55 15.53 17.12
CA VAL A 212 -1.77 14.63 16.26
C VAL A 212 -1.67 13.27 16.93
N TRP A 213 -2.19 12.26 16.27
CA TRP A 213 -2.20 10.88 16.73
C TRP A 213 -0.99 10.15 16.19
N VAL A 214 -0.32 9.38 17.06
CA VAL A 214 0.81 8.53 16.69
C VAL A 214 0.54 7.12 17.19
N ALA A 215 0.93 6.12 16.41
CA ALA A 215 0.76 4.72 16.81
C ALA A 215 1.85 3.80 16.28
N GLY A 216 2.03 2.66 16.93
CA GLY A 216 3.00 1.67 16.46
C GLY A 216 3.10 0.38 17.27
N ASP A 217 4.32 -0.16 17.30
CA ASP A 217 4.61 -1.48 17.82
C ASP A 217 4.26 -1.59 19.31
N GLY A 218 3.94 -2.81 19.77
CA GLY A 218 3.57 -3.06 21.17
C GLY A 218 2.29 -2.38 21.64
N GLY A 219 1.46 -1.89 20.71
CA GLY A 219 0.26 -1.13 21.01
C GLY A 219 0.55 0.29 21.49
N ALA A 220 1.69 0.87 21.09
CA ALA A 220 2.00 2.27 21.40
C ALA A 220 0.97 3.18 20.73
N VAL A 221 0.36 4.09 21.50
CA VAL A 221 -0.59 5.09 21.01
C VAL A 221 -0.41 6.37 21.79
N GLY A 222 -0.33 7.51 21.11
CA GLY A 222 -0.24 8.82 21.73
C GLY A 222 -1.09 9.85 21.01
N ARG A 223 -1.49 10.88 21.75
CA ARG A 223 -2.08 12.11 21.19
C ARG A 223 -1.22 13.29 21.59
N ILE A 224 -0.74 14.05 20.63
CA ILE A 224 0.07 15.25 20.78
C ILE A 224 -0.83 16.47 20.57
N ASP A 225 -0.69 17.45 21.45
CA ASP A 225 -1.30 18.77 21.34
C ASP A 225 -0.36 19.65 20.50
N PRO A 226 -0.77 20.09 19.29
CA PRO A 226 0.12 20.80 18.37
C PRO A 226 0.55 22.17 18.91
N ASP A 227 -0.33 22.87 19.66
CA ASP A 227 -0.04 24.19 20.25
C ASP A 227 1.08 24.15 21.30
N THR A 228 1.16 23.04 22.06
CA THR A 228 2.04 22.95 23.23
C THR A 228 3.15 21.91 23.11
N GLY A 229 3.07 21.03 22.10
CA GLY A 229 3.94 19.86 21.94
C GLY A 229 3.77 18.81 23.05
N ARG A 230 2.76 18.96 23.94
CA ARG A 230 2.52 18.01 25.02
C ARG A 230 1.81 16.78 24.48
N HIS A 231 2.17 15.60 24.99
CA HIS A 231 1.48 14.37 24.64
C HIS A 231 0.71 13.75 25.80
N THR A 232 -0.27 12.92 25.44
CA THR A 232 -0.96 11.99 26.34
C THR A 232 -0.72 10.57 25.85
N ASP A 233 -0.33 9.68 26.76
CA ASP A 233 -0.15 8.27 26.48
C ASP A 233 -1.51 7.54 26.51
N HIS A 234 -1.80 6.84 25.42
CA HIS A 234 -2.99 6.02 25.21
C HIS A 234 -2.63 4.57 24.83
N SER A 235 -1.38 4.17 25.07
CA SER A 235 -0.85 2.87 24.71
C SER A 235 -1.65 1.72 25.36
N ALA A 236 -1.60 0.57 24.71
CA ALA A 236 -2.35 -0.64 25.06
C ALA A 236 -3.88 -0.39 25.16
N PRO A 237 -4.55 0.00 24.05
CA PRO A 237 -5.98 0.26 24.04
C PRO A 237 -6.76 -0.97 24.52
N ASP A 238 -7.57 -0.81 25.59
CA ASP A 238 -8.25 -1.90 26.31
C ASP A 238 -7.33 -3.05 26.79
N GLY A 239 -6.04 -2.76 27.00
CA GLY A 239 -5.02 -3.74 27.35
C GLY A 239 -4.46 -4.55 26.18
N ASP A 240 -4.81 -4.19 24.94
CA ASP A 240 -4.33 -4.84 23.72
C ASP A 240 -2.95 -4.30 23.31
N THR A 241 -1.92 -5.14 23.37
CA THR A 241 -0.53 -4.77 23.02
C THR A 241 -0.13 -5.29 21.63
N SER A 242 -1.10 -5.57 20.76
CA SER A 242 -0.83 -5.95 19.37
C SER A 242 -0.09 -4.81 18.66
N ALA A 243 0.83 -5.15 17.75
CA ALA A 243 1.54 -4.14 16.97
C ALA A 243 0.57 -3.41 16.04
N ILE A 244 0.49 -2.09 16.17
CA ILE A 244 -0.34 -1.23 15.33
C ILE A 244 0.47 -0.91 14.06
N SER A 245 -0.12 -1.15 12.89
CA SER A 245 0.50 -0.93 11.59
C SER A 245 0.19 0.44 10.99
N GLY A 246 -0.86 1.12 11.46
CA GLY A 246 -1.27 2.43 10.93
C GLY A 246 -2.28 3.14 11.83
N VAL A 247 -2.43 4.44 11.62
CA VAL A 247 -3.39 5.30 12.30
C VAL A 247 -4.00 6.27 11.30
N ALA A 248 -5.30 6.54 11.44
CA ALA A 248 -5.97 7.64 10.76
C ALA A 248 -6.92 8.35 11.73
N ALA A 249 -7.04 9.66 11.65
CA ALA A 249 -7.80 10.46 12.59
C ALA A 249 -8.54 11.62 11.91
N THR A 250 -9.71 11.96 12.43
CA THR A 250 -10.52 13.07 11.93
C THR A 250 -11.39 13.67 13.04
N ASP A 251 -11.91 14.88 12.86
CA ASP A 251 -12.91 15.47 13.75
C ASP A 251 -14.33 15.13 13.30
N ASP A 252 -15.20 14.84 14.26
CA ASP A 252 -16.65 14.72 14.08
C ASP A 252 -17.35 15.52 15.19
N GLY A 253 -17.59 16.81 14.91
CA GLY A 253 -18.39 17.66 15.78
C GLY A 253 -17.73 17.96 17.13
N GLY A 254 -16.42 18.22 17.13
CA GLY A 254 -15.62 18.46 18.32
C GLY A 254 -15.35 17.18 19.12
N ALA A 255 -15.31 16.04 18.44
CA ALA A 255 -14.86 14.77 18.98
C ALA A 255 -14.02 14.09 17.91
N GLU A 256 -12.79 13.72 18.26
CA GLU A 256 -11.89 13.08 17.32
C GLU A 256 -12.26 11.60 17.21
N THR A 257 -12.37 11.10 15.99
CA THR A 257 -12.39 9.67 15.71
C THR A 257 -11.00 9.26 15.27
N VAL A 258 -10.49 8.18 15.84
CA VAL A 258 -9.20 7.59 15.48
C VAL A 258 -9.39 6.11 15.10
N LEU A 259 -8.77 5.67 14.02
CA LEU A 259 -8.70 4.28 13.61
C LEU A 259 -7.28 3.77 13.82
N LEU A 260 -7.16 2.64 14.50
CA LEU A 260 -5.90 1.91 14.67
C LEU A 260 -5.99 0.59 13.94
N THR A 261 -4.98 0.28 13.12
CA THR A 261 -4.97 -0.95 12.32
C THR A 261 -3.86 -1.88 12.74
N ASP A 262 -4.01 -3.19 12.56
CA ASP A 262 -3.00 -4.16 12.97
C ASP A 262 -2.65 -5.23 11.92
N GLY A 263 -1.57 -5.95 12.19
CA GLY A 263 -1.09 -7.07 11.36
C GLY A 263 -2.00 -8.31 11.35
N SER A 264 -3.15 -8.27 12.04
CA SER A 264 -4.16 -9.34 12.02
C SER A 264 -5.43 -8.95 11.24
N GLY A 265 -5.36 -7.84 10.51
CA GLY A 265 -6.43 -7.31 9.70
C GLY A 265 -7.55 -6.66 10.51
N ARG A 266 -7.26 -6.23 11.73
CA ARG A 266 -8.25 -5.54 12.56
C ARG A 266 -8.15 -4.04 12.41
N VAL A 267 -9.31 -3.39 12.52
CA VAL A 267 -9.43 -1.95 12.70
C VAL A 267 -10.15 -1.69 14.03
N ARG A 268 -9.49 -0.97 14.93
CA ARG A 268 -10.06 -0.54 16.21
C ARG A 268 -10.38 0.94 16.13
N ARG A 269 -11.60 1.28 16.47
CA ARG A 269 -12.09 2.66 16.46
C ARG A 269 -12.06 3.26 17.86
N GLY A 270 -11.46 4.43 18.01
CA GLY A 270 -11.49 5.27 19.20
C GLY A 270 -12.35 6.52 19.00
N ARG A 271 -12.94 7.02 20.09
CA ARG A 271 -13.45 8.40 20.16
C ARG A 271 -12.81 9.14 21.32
N TYR A 272 -12.19 10.27 21.02
CA TYR A 272 -11.64 11.19 21.99
C TYR A 272 -12.50 12.45 22.09
N ARG A 273 -12.84 12.84 23.31
CA ARG A 273 -13.55 14.10 23.57
C ARG A 273 -13.22 14.61 24.95
N ASP A 274 -12.89 15.90 25.06
CA ASP A 274 -12.68 16.58 26.35
C ASP A 274 -11.71 15.83 27.30
N GLY A 275 -10.66 15.22 26.76
CA GLY A 275 -9.67 14.45 27.53
C GLY A 275 -10.04 12.99 27.81
N GLU A 276 -11.21 12.54 27.41
CA GLU A 276 -11.68 11.16 27.59
C GLU A 276 -11.62 10.39 26.27
N LEU A 277 -10.99 9.22 26.30
CA LEU A 277 -10.85 8.32 25.15
C LEU A 277 -11.62 7.03 25.43
N SER A 278 -12.46 6.62 24.47
CA SER A 278 -13.19 5.35 24.51
C SER A 278 -12.88 4.54 23.26
N TRP A 279 -12.64 3.25 23.45
CA TRP A 279 -12.37 2.30 22.38
C TRP A 279 -13.59 1.42 22.12
N ALA A 280 -13.83 1.12 20.84
CA ALA A 280 -14.79 0.10 20.42
C ALA A 280 -14.09 -1.25 20.25
N ASP A 281 -14.89 -2.32 20.23
CA ASP A 281 -14.40 -3.63 19.81
C ASP A 281 -13.87 -3.55 18.36
N PRO A 282 -12.73 -4.21 18.07
CA PRO A 282 -12.14 -4.18 16.75
C PRO A 282 -12.99 -4.92 15.72
N THR A 283 -13.04 -4.39 14.51
CA THR A 283 -13.69 -5.01 13.35
C THR A 283 -12.64 -5.58 12.40
N LYS A 284 -13.04 -6.47 11.48
CA LYS A 284 -12.18 -7.01 10.43
C LYS A 284 -12.80 -6.69 9.07
N PRO A 285 -12.22 -5.76 8.28
CA PRO A 285 -12.73 -5.43 6.95
C PRO A 285 -12.71 -6.63 5.99
N GLY A 286 -11.60 -7.38 6.00
CA GLY A 286 -11.36 -8.54 5.15
C GLY A 286 -11.24 -9.86 5.91
N SER A 287 -10.50 -10.80 5.33
CA SER A 287 -10.28 -12.15 5.88
C SER A 287 -9.31 -12.19 7.08
N GLY A 288 -8.66 -11.07 7.39
CA GLY A 288 -7.68 -10.95 8.48
C GLY A 288 -6.22 -10.89 8.04
N SER A 289 -5.95 -10.60 6.75
CA SER A 289 -4.62 -10.17 6.27
C SER A 289 -4.20 -8.87 6.94
N SER A 290 -2.89 -8.63 7.09
CA SER A 290 -2.37 -7.40 7.69
C SER A 290 -2.90 -6.17 6.97
N ILE A 291 -3.39 -5.18 7.71
CA ILE A 291 -3.71 -3.88 7.11
C ILE A 291 -2.39 -3.17 6.77
N ALA A 292 -2.27 -2.73 5.52
CA ALA A 292 -1.09 -2.07 4.97
C ALA A 292 -1.20 -0.55 5.03
N GLY A 293 -2.38 0.00 4.71
CA GLY A 293 -2.66 1.43 4.80
C GLY A 293 -4.06 1.72 5.33
N VAL A 294 -4.24 2.91 5.88
CA VAL A 294 -5.51 3.41 6.42
C VAL A 294 -5.60 4.92 6.24
N GLU A 295 -6.76 5.41 5.83
CA GLU A 295 -7.07 6.84 5.78
C GLU A 295 -8.51 7.07 6.25
N LEU A 296 -8.78 8.23 6.86
CA LEU A 296 -10.09 8.65 7.29
C LEU A 296 -10.32 10.13 7.05
N ASP A 297 -11.42 10.46 6.38
CA ASP A 297 -11.91 11.81 6.16
C ASP A 297 -13.40 11.88 6.55
N GLU A 298 -13.69 12.61 7.64
CA GLU A 298 -14.99 12.63 8.31
C GLU A 298 -15.52 11.21 8.62
N ASP A 299 -16.65 10.83 8.01
CA ASP A 299 -17.22 9.49 8.17
C ASP A 299 -16.74 8.48 7.11
N VAL A 300 -15.99 8.93 6.10
CA VAL A 300 -15.57 8.11 4.97
C VAL A 300 -14.09 7.78 5.07
N GLY A 301 -13.73 6.50 5.05
CA GLY A 301 -12.34 6.08 5.14
C GLY A 301 -12.06 4.85 4.30
N HIS A 302 -10.78 4.58 4.08
CA HIS A 302 -10.31 3.46 3.28
C HIS A 302 -9.23 2.68 4.02
N VAL A 303 -9.22 1.38 3.81
CA VAL A 303 -8.16 0.49 4.28
C VAL A 303 -7.80 -0.48 3.17
N CYS A 304 -6.51 -0.76 3.03
CA CYS A 304 -6.03 -1.83 2.16
C CYS A 304 -5.29 -2.88 2.98
N ASP A 305 -5.33 -4.13 2.53
CA ASP A 305 -4.65 -5.24 3.21
C ASP A 305 -3.65 -5.96 2.29
N THR A 306 -2.70 -6.65 2.91
CA THR A 306 -1.67 -7.43 2.21
C THR A 306 -2.21 -8.69 1.54
N GLY A 307 -3.51 -8.97 1.66
CA GLY A 307 -4.20 -10.01 0.91
C GLY A 307 -4.75 -9.52 -0.43
N GLY A 308 -4.52 -8.27 -0.79
CA GLY A 308 -5.03 -7.66 -2.01
C GLY A 308 -6.44 -7.09 -1.87
N GLY A 309 -6.94 -6.88 -0.64
CA GLY A 309 -8.23 -6.25 -0.40
C GLY A 309 -8.12 -4.72 -0.27
N ALA A 310 -9.12 -4.01 -0.79
CA ALA A 310 -9.40 -2.62 -0.43
C ALA A 310 -10.85 -2.49 0.04
N PHE A 311 -11.05 -1.72 1.10
CA PHE A 311 -12.33 -1.60 1.77
C PHE A 311 -12.62 -0.15 2.11
N ARG A 312 -13.91 0.18 2.16
CA ARG A 312 -14.42 1.51 2.50
C ARG A 312 -15.26 1.44 3.76
N THR A 313 -15.14 2.45 4.61
CA THR A 313 -16.14 2.78 5.63
C THR A 313 -16.88 4.05 5.23
N SER A 314 -18.17 4.12 5.59
CA SER A 314 -18.99 5.34 5.47
C SER A 314 -19.63 5.71 6.81
N ASP A 315 -19.08 5.17 7.91
CA ASP A 315 -19.53 5.37 9.27
C ASP A 315 -18.35 5.46 10.25
N ALA A 316 -17.25 6.06 9.79
CA ALA A 316 -16.02 6.31 10.55
C ALA A 316 -15.44 5.04 11.20
N GLY A 317 -15.39 3.94 10.43
CA GLY A 317 -14.75 2.68 10.80
C GLY A 317 -15.59 1.74 11.67
N ARG A 318 -16.91 1.93 11.74
CA ARG A 318 -17.80 0.98 12.44
C ARG A 318 -18.11 -0.23 11.57
N THR A 319 -18.26 -0.03 10.26
CA THR A 319 -18.46 -1.06 9.26
C THR A 319 -17.59 -0.80 8.03
N PHE A 320 -17.28 -1.88 7.31
CA PHE A 320 -16.47 -1.86 6.10
C PHE A 320 -17.13 -2.65 4.99
N GLU A 321 -17.08 -2.13 3.77
CA GLU A 321 -17.50 -2.78 2.54
C GLU A 321 -16.30 -2.95 1.59
N SER A 322 -16.25 -4.06 0.85
CA SER A 322 -15.17 -4.28 -0.12
C SER A 322 -15.39 -3.46 -1.38
N LEU A 323 -14.31 -2.88 -1.91
CA LEU A 323 -14.28 -2.16 -3.19
C LEU A 323 -13.92 -3.06 -4.38
N GLY A 324 -13.80 -4.37 -4.19
CA GLY A 324 -13.45 -5.33 -5.26
C GLY A 324 -12.09 -5.04 -5.89
N PHE A 325 -11.12 -4.58 -5.09
CA PHE A 325 -9.76 -4.35 -5.53
C PHE A 325 -9.07 -5.67 -5.84
N GLU A 326 -8.37 -5.73 -6.97
CA GLU A 326 -7.55 -6.85 -7.41
C GLU A 326 -6.31 -6.27 -8.10
N ALA A 327 -5.13 -6.76 -7.72
CA ALA A 327 -3.84 -6.35 -8.26
C ALA A 327 -2.90 -7.55 -8.36
N ASP A 328 -1.88 -7.44 -9.23
CA ASP A 328 -0.83 -8.45 -9.33
C ASP A 328 0.15 -8.36 -8.15
N GLY A 329 0.41 -7.14 -7.66
CA GLY A 329 1.21 -6.86 -6.46
C GLY A 329 0.42 -6.83 -5.15
N THR A 330 1.16 -6.74 -4.04
CA THR A 330 0.61 -6.57 -2.69
C THR A 330 0.35 -5.09 -2.42
N ALA A 331 -0.81 -4.74 -1.85
CA ALA A 331 -1.07 -3.37 -1.41
C ALA A 331 -0.08 -2.96 -0.31
N ALA A 332 0.51 -1.78 -0.46
CA ALA A 332 1.45 -1.19 0.48
C ALA A 332 0.81 -0.03 1.26
N ASP A 333 -0.02 0.77 0.60
CA ASP A 333 -0.63 1.96 1.21
C ASP A 333 -1.91 2.38 0.45
N VAL A 334 -2.77 3.17 1.10
CA VAL A 334 -4.01 3.70 0.52
C VAL A 334 -4.24 5.14 0.94
N THR A 335 -4.67 5.96 -0.02
CA THR A 335 -5.09 7.34 0.22
C THR A 335 -6.34 7.65 -0.57
N SER A 336 -7.08 8.69 -0.19
CA SER A 336 -8.21 9.19 -0.94
C SER A 336 -8.26 10.71 -0.97
N ARG A 337 -8.96 11.23 -1.97
CA ARG A 337 -9.28 12.66 -2.04
C ARG A 337 -10.66 12.89 -2.60
N GLU A 338 -11.30 13.94 -2.12
CA GLU A 338 -12.59 14.39 -2.60
C GLU A 338 -12.41 15.61 -3.52
N ALA A 339 -12.99 15.56 -4.71
CA ALA A 339 -13.02 16.67 -5.66
C ALA A 339 -14.46 16.89 -6.13
N GLY A 340 -15.16 17.84 -5.50
CA GLY A 340 -16.61 17.98 -5.66
C GLY A 340 -17.32 16.73 -5.12
N ASP A 341 -18.29 16.19 -5.85
CA ASP A 341 -19.03 15.00 -5.41
C ASP A 341 -18.29 13.66 -5.68
N VAL A 342 -17.06 13.71 -6.19
CA VAL A 342 -16.29 12.53 -6.59
C VAL A 342 -15.17 12.27 -5.61
N ARG A 343 -15.15 11.06 -5.04
CA ARG A 343 -14.05 10.56 -4.22
C ARG A 343 -13.19 9.61 -5.02
N THR A 344 -11.92 9.96 -5.16
CA THR A 344 -10.90 9.12 -5.81
C THR A 344 -10.09 8.41 -4.75
N VAL A 345 -9.88 7.11 -4.90
CA VAL A 345 -9.02 6.31 -4.01
C VAL A 345 -7.79 5.87 -4.79
N LEU A 346 -6.61 5.97 -4.18
CA LEU A 346 -5.35 5.46 -4.71
C LEU A 346 -4.84 4.35 -3.81
N VAL A 347 -4.41 3.24 -4.40
CA VAL A 347 -3.70 2.16 -3.70
C VAL A 347 -2.34 1.97 -4.36
N ALA A 348 -1.27 2.10 -3.60
CA ALA A 348 0.08 1.77 -4.07
C ALA A 348 0.41 0.31 -3.79
N THR A 349 1.17 -0.31 -4.67
CA THR A 349 1.52 -1.74 -4.58
C THR A 349 3.03 -1.98 -4.70
N ASP A 350 3.48 -3.11 -4.14
CA ASP A 350 4.88 -3.53 -4.09
C ASP A 350 5.48 -3.94 -5.46
N ASP A 351 4.66 -4.01 -6.50
CA ASP A 351 5.07 -4.23 -7.90
C ASP A 351 5.30 -2.90 -8.66
N GLY A 352 5.16 -1.76 -7.97
CA GLY A 352 5.44 -0.44 -8.55
C GLY A 352 4.25 0.22 -9.23
N ALA A 353 3.02 -0.29 -9.03
CA ALA A 353 1.81 0.30 -9.58
C ALA A 353 1.07 1.19 -8.56
N VAL A 354 0.33 2.17 -9.08
CA VAL A 354 -0.72 2.88 -8.35
C VAL A 354 -2.05 2.60 -9.03
N HIS A 355 -2.99 2.04 -8.29
CA HIS A 355 -4.34 1.76 -8.74
C HIS A 355 -5.28 2.89 -8.32
N ARG A 356 -6.01 3.45 -9.29
CA ARG A 356 -7.00 4.51 -9.04
C ARG A 356 -8.41 3.95 -9.12
N TYR A 357 -9.20 4.15 -8.08
CA TYR A 357 -10.64 3.92 -8.07
C TYR A 357 -11.39 5.23 -8.34
N ASP A 358 -12.30 5.22 -9.32
CA ASP A 358 -13.12 6.38 -9.70
C ASP A 358 -14.54 6.37 -9.10
N GLY A 359 -14.79 5.47 -8.14
CA GLY A 359 -16.12 5.20 -7.60
C GLY A 359 -16.85 4.04 -8.29
N SER A 360 -16.29 3.51 -9.38
CA SER A 360 -16.88 2.37 -10.11
C SER A 360 -15.87 1.31 -10.53
N ALA A 361 -14.68 1.71 -10.97
CA ALA A 361 -13.68 0.81 -11.52
C ALA A 361 -12.26 1.18 -11.06
N TRP A 362 -11.41 0.16 -10.97
CA TRP A 362 -9.98 0.30 -10.71
C TRP A 362 -9.22 0.43 -12.02
N THR A 363 -8.35 1.44 -12.11
CA THR A 363 -7.43 1.65 -13.24
C THR A 363 -5.98 1.62 -12.75
N PRO A 364 -5.17 0.63 -13.15
CA PRO A 364 -3.76 0.58 -12.80
C PRO A 364 -2.93 1.58 -13.61
N ALA A 365 -1.89 2.12 -12.99
CA ALA A 365 -0.81 2.84 -13.66
C ALA A 365 0.54 2.32 -13.14
N SER A 366 1.41 1.86 -14.02
CA SER A 366 2.80 1.51 -13.66
C SER A 366 3.58 2.80 -13.43
N VAL A 367 4.08 3.00 -12.20
CA VAL A 367 4.76 4.23 -11.77
C VAL A 367 6.26 3.98 -11.60
N ALA A 368 6.62 2.86 -10.99
CA ALA A 368 7.98 2.50 -10.67
C ALA A 368 8.35 1.11 -11.22
N GLU A 369 9.66 0.84 -11.35
CA GLU A 369 10.18 -0.50 -11.67
C GLU A 369 10.33 -1.39 -10.43
N GLY A 370 10.16 -0.83 -9.23
CA GLY A 370 10.30 -1.51 -7.95
C GLY A 370 9.19 -1.11 -6.98
N PRO A 371 9.23 -1.59 -5.73
CA PRO A 371 8.13 -1.43 -4.79
C PRO A 371 7.86 0.03 -4.46
N LEU A 372 6.58 0.40 -4.53
CA LEU A 372 6.07 1.58 -3.85
C LEU A 372 5.75 1.22 -2.41
N LEU A 373 6.04 2.16 -1.51
CA LEU A 373 5.89 2.01 -0.06
C LEU A 373 4.80 2.93 0.49
N ALA A 374 4.59 4.10 -0.12
CA ALA A 374 3.62 5.09 0.35
C ALA A 374 3.02 5.88 -0.81
N VAL A 375 1.78 6.36 -0.62
CA VAL A 375 1.08 7.23 -1.56
C VAL A 375 0.24 8.26 -0.82
N ALA A 376 0.30 9.52 -1.25
CA ALA A 376 -0.50 10.60 -0.68
C ALA A 376 -1.17 11.40 -1.79
N ALA A 377 -2.48 11.59 -1.69
CA ALA A 377 -3.29 12.33 -2.65
C ALA A 377 -3.57 13.74 -2.16
N GLY A 378 -3.39 14.74 -3.02
CA GLY A 378 -3.61 16.15 -2.70
C GLY A 378 -4.38 16.88 -3.78
N ASP A 379 -4.92 18.06 -3.45
CA ASP A 379 -5.70 18.87 -4.39
C ASP A 379 -4.87 19.34 -5.59
N SER A 380 -3.58 19.63 -5.36
CA SER A 380 -2.66 20.11 -6.39
C SER A 380 -1.89 18.99 -7.07
N GLY A 381 -1.84 17.80 -6.49
CA GLY A 381 -1.14 16.66 -7.06
C GLY A 381 -0.98 15.53 -6.07
N ASP A 382 -0.66 14.36 -6.61
CA ASP A 382 -0.43 13.12 -5.87
C ASP A 382 1.08 12.81 -5.82
N VAL A 383 1.53 12.20 -4.73
CA VAL A 383 2.92 11.78 -4.53
C VAL A 383 2.93 10.29 -4.22
N ALA A 384 3.85 9.55 -4.83
CA ALA A 384 4.11 8.15 -4.51
C ALA A 384 5.60 7.94 -4.27
N ALA A 385 5.95 7.25 -3.19
CA ALA A 385 7.34 6.97 -2.85
C ALA A 385 7.60 5.47 -2.87
N GLY A 386 8.77 5.10 -3.39
CA GLY A 386 9.30 3.75 -3.34
C GLY A 386 10.76 3.75 -2.89
N GLU A 387 11.33 2.56 -2.77
CA GLU A 387 12.70 2.39 -2.24
C GLU A 387 13.77 3.16 -3.04
N ALA A 388 13.55 3.36 -4.34
CA ALA A 388 14.55 3.94 -5.24
C ALA A 388 14.26 5.38 -5.68
N ALA A 389 13.03 5.87 -5.49
CA ALA A 389 12.56 7.11 -6.10
C ALA A 389 11.24 7.60 -5.51
N THR A 390 10.98 8.89 -5.64
CA THR A 390 9.67 9.51 -5.45
C THR A 390 9.12 9.95 -6.81
N TYR A 391 7.81 9.89 -6.95
CA TYR A 391 7.08 10.20 -8.16
C TYR A 391 5.94 11.16 -7.87
N GLU A 392 5.66 12.04 -8.81
CA GLU A 392 4.63 13.07 -8.69
C GLU A 392 3.66 12.97 -9.87
N ARG A 393 2.41 13.33 -9.59
CA ARG A 393 1.38 13.53 -10.61
C ARG A 393 0.61 14.79 -10.30
N PHE A 394 0.75 15.80 -11.15
CA PHE A 394 -0.05 17.03 -11.08
C PHE A 394 -1.24 16.94 -12.05
N ASP A 395 -2.43 17.35 -11.62
CA ASP A 395 -3.66 17.27 -12.44
C ASP A 395 -3.92 15.86 -13.05
N SER A 396 -4.28 15.80 -14.34
CA SER A 396 -4.49 14.58 -15.11
C SER A 396 -3.22 14.10 -15.85
N SER A 397 -2.04 14.57 -15.43
CA SER A 397 -0.78 14.17 -16.08
C SER A 397 -0.40 12.72 -15.79
N ALA A 398 0.56 12.20 -16.55
CA ALA A 398 1.20 10.93 -16.21
C ALA A 398 2.14 11.13 -15.01
N TRP A 399 2.35 10.07 -14.23
CA TRP A 399 3.36 10.08 -13.18
C TRP A 399 4.74 10.37 -13.75
N SER A 400 5.49 11.26 -13.11
CA SER A 400 6.88 11.58 -13.43
C SER A 400 7.75 11.38 -12.19
N ARG A 401 9.04 11.08 -12.39
CA ARG A 401 10.00 10.95 -11.29
C ARG A 401 10.36 12.33 -10.77
N ALA A 402 10.24 12.54 -9.46
CA ALA A 402 10.64 13.78 -8.80
C ALA A 402 12.17 13.88 -8.68
N GLU A 403 12.69 15.11 -8.80
CA GLU A 403 14.09 15.41 -8.54
C GLU A 403 14.29 15.74 -7.07
N LEU A 404 14.69 14.73 -6.28
CA LEU A 404 15.01 14.91 -4.87
C LEU A 404 16.49 15.23 -4.65
N PRO A 405 16.81 15.99 -3.59
CA PRO A 405 18.15 15.98 -3.01
C PRO A 405 18.63 14.56 -2.69
N ALA A 406 19.94 14.37 -2.59
CA ALA A 406 20.51 13.06 -2.26
C ALA A 406 20.14 12.66 -0.82
N VAL A 407 19.18 11.75 -0.69
CA VAL A 407 18.73 11.14 0.55
C VAL A 407 18.66 9.61 0.41
N GLU A 408 18.55 8.91 1.53
CA GLU A 408 18.31 7.47 1.55
C GLU A 408 16.85 7.14 1.14
N SER A 409 16.47 5.87 1.23
CA SER A 409 15.16 5.38 0.77
C SER A 409 14.02 6.08 1.52
N ILE A 410 13.01 6.55 0.79
CA ILE A 410 11.79 7.15 1.35
C ILE A 410 10.81 6.04 1.77
N ARG A 411 10.17 6.21 2.92
CA ARG A 411 9.24 5.27 3.55
C ARG A 411 7.81 5.81 3.63
N GLY A 412 7.64 7.10 3.94
CA GLY A 412 6.34 7.75 4.11
C GLY A 412 6.26 9.07 3.37
N VAL A 413 5.07 9.45 2.94
CA VAL A 413 4.79 10.72 2.27
C VAL A 413 3.50 11.35 2.77
N ALA A 414 3.46 12.67 2.84
CA ALA A 414 2.27 13.45 3.14
C ALA A 414 2.18 14.65 2.20
N VAL A 415 0.96 15.03 1.83
CA VAL A 415 0.68 16.18 0.98
C VAL A 415 -0.43 17.03 1.58
N ARG A 416 -0.32 18.36 1.43
CA ARG A 416 -1.37 19.31 1.81
C ARG A 416 -1.27 20.56 0.95
N GLY A 417 -2.32 20.89 0.22
CA GLY A 417 -2.27 21.95 -0.79
C GLY A 417 -1.19 21.65 -1.82
N SER A 418 -0.30 22.61 -2.07
CA SER A 418 0.91 22.42 -2.90
C SER A 418 2.12 21.89 -2.11
N GLY A 419 2.06 21.88 -0.77
CA GLY A 419 3.13 21.38 0.09
C GLY A 419 3.19 19.85 0.15
N ALA A 420 4.40 19.31 0.31
CA ALA A 420 4.61 17.88 0.51
C ALA A 420 5.81 17.61 1.42
N VAL A 421 5.77 16.50 2.16
CA VAL A 421 6.85 16.01 3.00
C VAL A 421 7.07 14.53 2.68
N ALA A 422 8.33 14.13 2.50
CA ALA A 422 8.70 12.74 2.33
C ALA A 422 9.81 12.39 3.32
N VAL A 423 9.64 11.25 4.01
CA VAL A 423 10.51 10.83 5.11
C VAL A 423 11.04 9.42 4.91
N GLY A 424 12.18 9.08 5.49
CA GLY A 424 12.76 7.77 5.25
C GLY A 424 13.95 7.37 6.11
N ASP A 425 14.76 6.47 5.55
CA ASP A 425 15.93 5.86 6.18
C ASP A 425 16.94 6.94 6.64
N GLY A 426 17.64 6.67 7.75
CA GLY A 426 18.72 7.53 8.22
C GLY A 426 18.29 8.94 8.64
N GLY A 427 17.03 9.13 9.04
CA GLY A 427 16.45 10.44 9.35
C GLY A 427 16.22 11.31 8.11
N ALA A 428 16.12 10.72 6.92
CA ALA A 428 15.84 11.48 5.70
C ALA A 428 14.51 12.23 5.82
N VAL A 429 14.54 13.55 5.58
CA VAL A 429 13.36 14.39 5.36
C VAL A 429 13.62 15.31 4.18
N VAL A 430 12.72 15.29 3.20
CA VAL A 430 12.67 16.27 2.11
C VAL A 430 11.30 16.92 2.08
N GLU A 431 11.28 18.22 1.80
CA GLU A 431 10.08 19.04 1.81
C GLU A 431 9.94 19.79 0.49
N ARG A 432 8.71 19.85 0.00
CA ARG A 432 8.29 20.72 -1.11
C ARG A 432 7.41 21.80 -0.50
N THR A 433 7.84 23.06 -0.59
CA THR A 433 7.05 24.18 -0.10
C THR A 433 5.92 24.52 -1.06
N ALA A 434 4.85 25.07 -0.48
CA ALA A 434 3.62 25.41 -1.18
C ALA A 434 3.75 26.60 -2.13
#